data_AF-A0A3N9N3P1-F1
#
_entry.id   AF-A0A3N9N3P1-F1
#
_cell.length_a   1.000
_cell.length_b   1.000
_cell.length_c   1.000
_cell.angle_alpha   90.00
_cell.angle_beta   90.00
_cell.angle_gamma   90.00
#
_symmetry.space_group_name_H-M   'P 1'
#
loop_
_entity.id
_entity.type
_entity.pdbx_description
1 polymer ?
#
loop_
_entity_poly.entity_id
_entity_poly.type
_entity_poly.pdbx_seq_one_letter_code
_entity_poly.pdbx_strand_id
1 'polypeptide(L)'
;MRFFGILITFLIIAFIDAAAAPRDRLDGYNPAGQDASLSVGRGPTFRCQVGQRLGEGPDSLRVYAALSVPNDHLTFLRSEQGGYLATFEYTVTLFKDDDLLPIERYREVEVPVETFRLTNSRTQYAFNSEEFVVAPGDYRIRVLLKDLETKRETLWRGEIVLVRSDSLLEVSDLYWVSKDERLAELGMPRLVESFSKDESQVKARVEYFSAGKEPMRLFWAVFDEKGDTIRHRLSKIESTNNVQINEYTVMLEGLPAASYQLYFEIDGNGRRETRTRDFSVHLPGIPSSINDLGLAIRQVKYIATIEENRRLRNASLQDRERLFKEFWKKRDPNPETEENELMQEYYFRIEYANENYSTHRAGWESDRGRIYVLYGEPTQIERHPFEAGSRPYEIWFYNNINRQFVFVDYTGFGDYSLVSPQWGY
;
A
#
# COMPACT_ATOMS: atom_id res chain seq x y z
N MET A 1 48.33 25.10 -2.68
CA MET A 1 47.03 24.88 -3.35
C MET A 1 46.63 23.38 -3.35
N ARG A 2 46.77 22.69 -2.22
CA ARG A 2 46.36 21.27 -2.01
C ARG A 2 46.07 21.02 -0.53
N PHE A 3 45.13 21.74 0.07
CA PHE A 3 44.65 21.45 1.44
C PHE A 3 43.16 21.75 1.68
N PHE A 4 42.41 22.15 0.65
CA PHE A 4 40.97 22.44 0.76
C PHE A 4 40.05 21.27 0.36
N GLY A 5 40.59 20.19 -0.21
CA GLY A 5 39.81 19.04 -0.67
C GLY A 5 39.54 17.97 0.38
N ILE A 6 40.30 17.93 1.48
CA ILE A 6 40.20 16.86 2.49
C ILE A 6 39.21 17.24 3.61
N LEU A 7 39.04 18.53 3.91
CA LEU A 7 38.11 18.97 4.96
C LEU A 7 36.62 18.79 4.60
N ILE A 8 36.27 18.87 3.31
CA ILE A 8 34.88 18.69 2.83
C ILE A 8 34.49 17.21 2.88
N THR A 9 35.41 16.30 2.59
CA THR A 9 35.15 14.85 2.68
C THR A 9 35.01 14.37 4.13
N PHE A 10 35.77 14.92 5.08
CA PHE A 10 35.62 14.58 6.50
C PHE A 10 34.34 15.14 7.15
N LEU A 11 33.83 16.28 6.70
CA LEU A 11 32.55 16.82 7.18
C LEU A 11 31.34 16.06 6.65
N ILE A 12 31.43 15.52 5.42
CA ILE A 12 30.41 14.63 4.85
C ILE A 12 30.46 13.25 5.53
N ILE A 13 31.66 12.70 5.80
CA ILE A 13 31.80 11.43 6.52
C ILE A 13 31.35 11.54 7.98
N ALA A 14 31.66 12.64 8.69
CA ALA A 14 31.17 12.84 10.06
C ALA A 14 29.64 13.02 10.16
N PHE A 15 28.99 13.50 9.09
CA PHE A 15 27.53 13.57 9.01
C PHE A 15 26.91 12.25 8.54
N ILE A 16 27.59 11.45 7.71
CA ILE A 16 27.17 10.09 7.36
C ILE A 16 27.38 9.13 8.55
N ASP A 17 28.40 9.33 9.38
CA ASP A 17 28.59 8.59 10.65
C ASP A 17 27.63 9.08 11.75
N ALA A 18 27.20 10.34 11.73
CA ALA A 18 26.09 10.83 12.57
C ALA A 18 24.70 10.44 12.04
N ALA A 19 24.61 10.13 10.74
CA ALA A 19 23.47 9.51 10.07
C ALA A 19 23.67 7.99 9.90
N ALA A 20 24.63 7.40 10.63
CA ALA A 20 24.58 5.98 10.90
C ALA A 20 23.24 5.76 11.59
N ALA A 21 22.33 5.07 10.90
CA ALA A 21 20.98 4.80 11.37
C ALA A 21 21.03 4.54 12.88
N PRO A 22 20.28 5.28 13.72
CA PRO A 22 20.24 4.96 15.13
C PRO A 22 19.83 3.49 15.22
N ARG A 23 20.77 2.66 15.71
CA ARG A 23 20.52 1.24 16.04
C ARG A 23 19.61 1.09 17.25
N ASP A 24 19.14 2.21 17.80
CA ASP A 24 18.05 2.25 18.75
C ASP A 24 16.77 2.50 17.98
N ARG A 25 15.79 1.58 18.14
CA ARG A 25 14.38 1.87 17.84
C ARG A 25 14.09 3.29 18.29
N LEU A 26 13.81 4.18 17.33
CA LEU A 26 13.23 5.47 17.61
C LEU A 26 11.76 5.23 17.97
N ASP A 27 11.57 4.80 19.22
CA ASP A 27 10.28 4.88 19.90
C ASP A 27 9.89 6.37 19.96
N GLY A 28 8.77 6.74 19.31
CA GLY A 28 8.10 8.01 19.59
C GLY A 28 7.85 8.96 18.42
N TYR A 29 7.65 8.49 17.19
CA TYR A 29 6.85 9.22 16.20
C TYR A 29 6.27 8.22 15.17
N ASN A 30 4.96 8.01 15.22
CA ASN A 30 4.21 7.18 14.28
C ASN A 30 3.59 8.12 13.22
N PRO A 31 4.24 8.34 12.06
CA PRO A 31 3.57 9.02 10.96
C PRO A 31 2.46 8.07 10.51
N ALA A 32 1.20 8.42 10.79
CA ALA A 32 0.03 7.61 10.46
C ALA A 32 0.16 7.01 9.04
N GLY A 33 0.49 5.73 8.98
CA GLY A 33 0.91 5.08 7.75
C GLY A 33 1.70 3.82 8.04
N GLN A 34 0.96 2.73 8.27
CA GLN A 34 1.39 1.36 8.61
C GLN A 34 1.39 1.07 10.13
N ASP A 35 0.61 0.06 10.50
CA ASP A 35 0.45 -0.57 11.81
C ASP A 35 -0.26 0.21 12.94
N ALA A 36 -1.58 0.39 12.80
CA ALA A 36 -2.58 0.27 13.89
C ALA A 36 -4.03 0.62 13.47
N SER A 37 -4.33 0.89 12.19
CA SER A 37 -5.71 1.15 11.78
C SER A 37 -6.49 -0.16 11.63
N LEU A 38 -7.28 -0.50 12.65
CA LEU A 38 -8.24 -1.60 12.60
C LEU A 38 -9.46 -1.15 11.80
N SER A 39 -9.53 -1.51 10.52
CA SER A 39 -10.82 -1.52 9.81
C SER A 39 -11.69 -2.59 10.47
N VAL A 40 -12.79 -2.16 11.09
CA VAL A 40 -13.73 -3.06 11.78
C VAL A 40 -15.09 -2.90 11.15
N GLY A 41 -15.64 -4.01 10.65
CA GLY A 41 -16.96 -4.01 10.05
C GLY A 41 -17.19 -5.20 9.15
N ARG A 42 -18.38 -5.23 8.54
CA ARG A 42 -18.74 -6.23 7.52
C ARG A 42 -19.03 -5.60 6.15
N GLY A 43 -18.81 -4.30 6.02
CA GLY A 43 -18.99 -3.53 4.78
C GLY A 43 -17.80 -3.62 3.84
N PRO A 44 -17.73 -2.73 2.83
CA PRO A 44 -16.60 -2.64 1.91
C PRO A 44 -15.29 -2.45 2.67
N THR A 45 -14.26 -3.16 2.26
CA THR A 45 -12.90 -2.85 2.72
C THR A 45 -12.39 -1.66 1.91
N PHE A 46 -11.77 -0.71 2.60
CA PHE A 46 -11.19 0.47 1.98
C PHE A 46 -9.87 0.81 2.65
N ARG A 47 -8.99 1.51 1.92
CA ARG A 47 -7.80 2.13 2.51
C ARG A 47 -8.11 3.59 2.80
N CYS A 48 -7.72 4.05 3.98
CA CYS A 48 -7.74 5.46 4.32
C CYS A 48 -6.32 5.90 4.65
N GLN A 49 -5.90 7.00 4.06
CA GLN A 49 -4.70 7.72 4.43
C GLN A 49 -5.07 9.09 4.94
N VAL A 50 -4.34 9.51 5.95
CA VAL A 50 -4.59 10.76 6.63
C VAL A 50 -3.27 11.47 6.78
N GLY A 51 -3.29 12.77 6.59
CA GLY A 51 -2.10 13.56 6.86
C GLY A 51 -2.42 15.03 6.98
N GLN A 52 -1.36 15.78 7.19
CA GLN A 52 -1.41 17.21 7.45
C GLN A 52 -0.58 18.00 6.43
N ARG A 53 -1.09 19.19 6.11
CA ARG A 53 -0.46 20.23 5.31
C ARG A 53 -0.49 21.54 6.10
N LEU A 54 0.44 22.43 5.78
CA LEU A 54 0.49 23.73 6.45
C LEU A 54 -0.57 24.65 5.84
N GLY A 55 -1.35 25.30 6.69
CA GLY A 55 -2.26 26.37 6.24
C GLY A 55 -1.49 27.63 5.86
N GLU A 56 -2.19 28.58 5.22
CA GLU A 56 -1.58 29.85 4.76
C GLU A 56 -1.18 30.79 5.92
N GLY A 57 -1.63 30.52 7.15
CA GLY A 57 -1.34 31.32 8.33
C GLY A 57 -1.02 30.46 9.56
N PRO A 58 -0.45 31.07 10.62
CA PRO A 58 0.13 30.36 11.75
C PRO A 58 -0.87 29.63 12.68
N ASP A 59 -2.17 29.83 12.48
CA ASP A 59 -3.22 29.24 13.32
C ASP A 59 -4.11 28.26 12.56
N SER A 60 -3.72 27.93 11.32
CA SER A 60 -4.49 27.09 10.42
C SER A 60 -3.63 25.92 9.96
N LEU A 61 -4.13 24.71 10.14
CA LEU A 61 -3.62 23.48 9.56
C LEU A 61 -4.68 22.89 8.64
N ARG A 62 -4.21 22.23 7.58
CA ARG A 62 -5.06 21.50 6.64
C ARG A 62 -4.88 20.01 6.91
N VAL A 63 -5.91 19.37 7.45
CA VAL A 63 -5.97 17.91 7.55
C VAL A 63 -6.68 17.39 6.34
N TYR A 64 -6.12 16.36 5.72
CA TYR A 64 -6.80 15.64 4.65
C TYR A 64 -7.02 14.19 5.06
N ALA A 65 -8.16 13.65 4.62
CA ALA A 65 -8.48 12.24 4.70
C ALA A 65 -8.79 11.75 3.29
N ALA A 66 -7.96 10.86 2.78
CA ALA A 66 -8.13 10.28 1.45
C ALA A 66 -8.54 8.81 1.57
N LEU A 67 -9.51 8.41 0.76
CA LEU A 67 -10.12 7.10 0.77
C LEU A 67 -9.95 6.46 -0.61
N SER A 68 -9.60 5.17 -0.63
CA SER A 68 -9.68 4.33 -1.84
C SER A 68 -10.47 3.08 -1.55
N VAL A 69 -11.48 2.82 -2.38
CA VAL A 69 -12.37 1.67 -2.26
C VAL A 69 -12.25 0.85 -3.54
N PRO A 70 -11.57 -0.30 -3.53
CA PRO A 70 -11.49 -1.17 -4.70
C PRO A 70 -12.89 -1.63 -5.14
N ASN A 71 -13.08 -1.81 -6.45
CA ASN A 71 -14.40 -2.16 -6.98
C ASN A 71 -14.89 -3.52 -6.46
N ASP A 72 -14.00 -4.51 -6.30
CA ASP A 72 -14.38 -5.83 -5.77
C ASP A 72 -14.88 -5.82 -4.31
N HIS A 73 -14.76 -4.68 -3.62
CA HIS A 73 -15.35 -4.46 -2.29
C HIS A 73 -16.69 -3.71 -2.32
N LEU A 74 -17.13 -3.26 -3.49
CA LEU A 74 -18.40 -2.57 -3.70
C LEU A 74 -19.44 -3.49 -4.33
N THR A 75 -20.71 -3.23 -4.02
CA THR A 75 -21.82 -3.97 -4.62
C THR A 75 -22.33 -3.24 -5.84
N PHE A 76 -22.14 -3.85 -7.01
CA PHE A 76 -22.58 -3.30 -8.28
C PHE A 76 -23.92 -3.88 -8.73
N LEU A 77 -24.85 -3.01 -9.11
CA LEU A 77 -26.10 -3.37 -9.77
C LEU A 77 -26.05 -3.00 -11.25
N ARG A 78 -26.81 -3.71 -12.09
CA ARG A 78 -26.91 -3.38 -13.51
C ARG A 78 -27.67 -2.06 -13.69
N SER A 79 -27.11 -1.12 -14.45
CA SER A 79 -27.74 0.18 -14.72
C SER A 79 -28.73 0.09 -15.89
N GLU A 80 -29.82 0.86 -15.83
CA GLU A 80 -30.82 0.98 -16.90
C GLU A 80 -30.24 1.57 -18.20
N GLN A 81 -29.18 2.38 -18.08
CA GLN A 81 -28.49 3.01 -19.21
C GLN A 81 -27.42 2.10 -19.84
N GLY A 82 -27.31 0.85 -19.37
CA GLY A 82 -26.20 -0.05 -19.70
C GLY A 82 -25.07 0.05 -18.67
N GLY A 83 -24.25 -1.01 -18.57
CA GLY A 83 -23.20 -1.12 -17.57
C GLY A 83 -23.70 -1.46 -16.17
N TYR A 84 -22.92 -1.08 -15.17
CA TYR A 84 -23.14 -1.35 -13.76
C TYR A 84 -22.85 -0.11 -12.91
N LEU A 85 -23.50 0.01 -11.77
CA LEU A 85 -23.38 1.12 -10.83
C LEU A 85 -23.27 0.57 -9.41
N ALA A 86 -22.26 1.00 -8.68
CA ALA A 86 -22.23 0.87 -7.22
C ALA A 86 -22.42 2.25 -6.59
N THR A 87 -23.06 2.28 -5.43
CA THR A 87 -23.21 3.52 -4.65
C THR A 87 -22.82 3.24 -3.21
N PHE A 88 -22.02 4.13 -2.64
CA PHE A 88 -21.65 4.09 -1.23
C PHE A 88 -21.66 5.50 -0.65
N GLU A 89 -21.88 5.59 0.66
CA GLU A 89 -21.71 6.81 1.42
C GLU A 89 -20.49 6.68 2.34
N TYR A 90 -19.82 7.78 2.61
CA TYR A 90 -18.81 7.82 3.65
C TYR A 90 -18.91 9.10 4.48
N THR A 91 -18.57 8.97 5.76
CA THR A 91 -18.50 10.07 6.71
C THR A 91 -17.11 10.13 7.32
N VAL A 92 -16.45 11.28 7.20
CA VAL A 92 -15.19 11.58 7.87
C VAL A 92 -15.48 12.49 9.06
N THR A 93 -15.15 12.02 10.26
CA THR A 93 -15.34 12.71 11.53
C THR A 93 -13.99 13.02 12.16
N LEU A 94 -13.72 14.28 12.49
CA LEU A 94 -12.58 14.73 13.29
C LEU A 94 -13.03 15.10 14.70
N PHE A 95 -12.38 14.52 15.71
CA PHE A 95 -12.56 14.84 17.12
C PHE A 95 -11.29 15.54 17.61
N LYS A 96 -11.41 16.78 18.11
CA LYS A 96 -10.30 17.46 18.78
C LYS A 96 -10.29 17.07 20.25
N ASP A 97 -9.18 16.57 20.78
CA ASP A 97 -9.04 16.23 22.21
C ASP A 97 -10.24 15.38 22.75
N ASP A 98 -10.88 15.87 23.81
CA ASP A 98 -12.13 15.37 24.41
C ASP A 98 -13.38 16.19 23.99
N ASP A 99 -13.27 17.05 22.97
CA ASP A 99 -14.40 17.88 22.53
C ASP A 99 -15.60 17.02 22.14
N LEU A 100 -16.77 17.44 22.63
CA LEU A 100 -18.05 16.78 22.37
C LEU A 100 -18.58 17.03 20.94
N LEU A 101 -18.06 18.06 20.26
CA LEU A 101 -18.54 18.50 18.95
C LEU A 101 -17.49 18.18 17.87
N PRO A 102 -17.64 17.05 17.15
CA PRO A 102 -16.73 16.75 16.06
C PRO A 102 -17.01 17.59 14.82
N ILE A 103 -16.00 17.70 13.95
CA ILE A 103 -16.15 18.24 12.61
C ILE A 103 -16.45 17.07 11.67
N GLU A 104 -17.59 17.10 10.99
CA GLU A 104 -18.02 16.02 10.10
C GLU A 104 -18.14 16.45 8.64
N ARG A 105 -17.81 15.52 7.74
CA ARG A 105 -18.05 15.62 6.29
C ARG A 105 -18.70 14.35 5.83
N TYR A 106 -19.81 14.49 5.12
CA TYR A 106 -20.57 13.41 4.51
C TYR A 106 -20.49 13.53 2.99
N ARG A 107 -20.38 12.39 2.31
CA ARG A 107 -20.50 12.27 0.86
C ARG A 107 -21.23 10.98 0.49
N GLU A 108 -22.00 11.07 -0.58
CA GLU A 108 -22.52 9.94 -1.34
C GLU A 108 -21.78 9.89 -2.67
N VAL A 109 -21.36 8.69 -3.07
CA VAL A 109 -20.48 8.47 -4.23
C VAL A 109 -21.10 7.41 -5.12
N GLU A 110 -21.24 7.75 -6.39
CA GLU A 110 -21.63 6.85 -7.47
C GLU A 110 -20.39 6.39 -8.25
N VAL A 111 -20.31 5.07 -8.50
CA VAL A 111 -19.21 4.43 -9.22
C VAL A 111 -19.77 3.70 -10.45
N PRO A 112 -19.92 4.38 -11.59
CA PRO A 112 -20.36 3.73 -12.82
C PRO A 112 -19.20 2.95 -13.45
N VAL A 113 -19.47 1.74 -13.94
CA VAL A 113 -18.53 0.93 -14.73
C VAL A 113 -19.22 0.29 -15.93
N GLU A 114 -18.53 0.21 -17.06
CA GLU A 114 -19.13 -0.20 -18.33
C GLU A 114 -19.34 -1.71 -18.44
N THR A 115 -18.50 -2.52 -17.78
CA THR A 115 -18.49 -3.99 -17.93
C THR A 115 -18.50 -4.71 -16.60
N PHE A 116 -19.05 -5.93 -16.59
CA PHE A 116 -19.09 -6.79 -15.39
C PHE A 116 -17.70 -7.12 -14.84
N ARG A 117 -16.70 -7.19 -15.71
CA ARG A 117 -15.31 -7.47 -15.28
C ARG A 117 -14.78 -6.37 -14.36
N LEU A 118 -15.14 -5.11 -14.63
CA LEU A 118 -14.69 -3.96 -13.85
C LEU A 118 -15.34 -3.90 -12.46
N THR A 119 -16.50 -4.54 -12.26
CA THR A 119 -17.16 -4.60 -10.94
C THR A 119 -16.37 -5.44 -9.94
N ASN A 120 -15.50 -6.34 -10.41
CA ASN A 120 -14.68 -7.24 -9.58
C ASN A 120 -13.19 -6.85 -9.62
N SER A 121 -12.86 -5.63 -10.04
CA SER A 121 -11.47 -5.19 -10.16
C SER A 121 -10.93 -4.68 -8.83
N ARG A 122 -9.72 -5.13 -8.47
CA ARG A 122 -8.96 -4.61 -7.32
C ARG A 122 -8.10 -3.39 -7.64
N THR A 123 -7.81 -3.20 -8.92
CA THR A 123 -6.94 -2.12 -9.42
C THR A 123 -7.75 -0.88 -9.80
N GLN A 124 -9.01 -1.07 -10.19
CA GLN A 124 -9.98 0.01 -10.27
C GLN A 124 -10.53 0.26 -8.86
N TYR A 125 -10.51 1.52 -8.45
CA TYR A 125 -10.99 1.95 -7.15
C TYR A 125 -11.67 3.30 -7.26
N ALA A 126 -12.69 3.51 -6.42
CA ALA A 126 -13.24 4.82 -6.18
C ALA A 126 -12.30 5.61 -5.26
N PHE A 127 -11.76 6.72 -5.76
CA PHE A 127 -10.94 7.65 -4.98
C PHE A 127 -11.80 8.82 -4.49
N ASN A 128 -11.68 9.13 -3.20
CA ASN A 128 -12.35 10.26 -2.58
C ASN A 128 -11.45 10.94 -1.55
N SER A 129 -11.68 12.21 -1.28
CA SER A 129 -10.89 12.95 -0.29
C SER A 129 -11.69 14.07 0.36
N GLU A 130 -11.45 14.30 1.64
CA GLU A 130 -11.98 15.43 2.40
C GLU A 130 -10.83 16.25 2.98
N GLU A 131 -10.95 17.57 2.90
CA GLU A 131 -10.03 18.53 3.49
C GLU A 131 -10.72 19.30 4.62
N PHE A 132 -10.01 19.47 5.73
CA PHE A 132 -10.46 20.16 6.92
C PHE A 132 -9.46 21.24 7.29
N VAL A 133 -9.95 22.46 7.46
CA VAL A 133 -9.18 23.54 8.05
C VAL A 133 -9.42 23.49 9.56
N VAL A 134 -8.38 23.19 10.32
CA VAL A 134 -8.45 23.00 11.78
C VAL A 134 -7.39 23.82 12.50
N ALA A 135 -7.66 24.13 13.76
CA ALA A 135 -6.65 24.70 14.65
C ALA A 135 -5.65 23.61 15.07
N PRO A 136 -4.45 23.97 15.56
CA PRO A 136 -3.53 23.01 16.17
C PRO A 136 -4.15 22.27 17.36
N GLY A 137 -3.72 21.02 17.59
CA GLY A 137 -4.19 20.15 18.67
C GLY A 137 -4.09 18.67 18.32
N ASP A 138 -4.53 17.81 19.24
CA ASP A 138 -4.55 16.38 18.99
C ASP A 138 -5.92 15.97 18.44
N TYR A 139 -5.92 15.25 17.33
CA TYR A 139 -7.13 14.87 16.64
C TYR A 139 -7.25 13.37 16.50
N ARG A 140 -8.43 12.84 16.84
CA ARG A 140 -8.83 11.49 16.45
C ARG A 140 -9.69 11.59 15.21
N ILE A 141 -9.39 10.75 14.22
CA ILE A 141 -10.15 10.69 12.97
C ILE A 141 -10.88 9.36 12.88
N ARG A 142 -12.12 9.44 12.40
CA ARG A 142 -12.97 8.29 12.17
C ARG A 142 -13.55 8.39 10.77
N VAL A 143 -13.45 7.31 10.01
CA VAL A 143 -14.04 7.20 8.68
C VAL A 143 -15.01 6.04 8.68
N LEU A 144 -16.30 6.33 8.51
CA LEU A 144 -17.34 5.31 8.35
C LEU A 144 -17.70 5.24 6.87
N LEU A 145 -17.62 4.06 6.28
CA LEU A 145 -18.05 3.81 4.91
C LEU A 145 -19.18 2.80 4.92
N LYS A 146 -20.22 3.08 4.13
CA LYS A 146 -21.39 2.22 3.98
C LYS A 146 -21.71 1.98 2.52
N ASP A 147 -21.78 0.70 2.15
CA ASP A 147 -22.32 0.29 0.86
C ASP A 147 -23.84 0.46 0.89
N LEU A 148 -24.39 1.22 -0.07
CA LEU A 148 -25.82 1.54 -0.04
C LEU A 148 -26.71 0.39 -0.51
N GLU A 149 -26.16 -0.65 -1.14
CA GLU A 149 -26.94 -1.80 -1.55
C GLU A 149 -27.09 -2.80 -0.40
N THR A 150 -25.97 -3.21 0.18
CA THR A 150 -25.92 -4.20 1.26
C THR A 150 -26.21 -3.59 2.63
N LYS A 151 -26.16 -2.26 2.74
CA LYS A 151 -26.24 -1.47 3.99
C LYS A 151 -25.17 -1.83 5.02
N ARG A 152 -24.13 -2.58 4.61
CA ARG A 152 -23.05 -2.98 5.48
C ARG A 152 -22.03 -1.86 5.60
N GLU A 153 -21.48 -1.75 6.79
CA GLU A 153 -20.60 -0.65 7.17
C GLU A 153 -19.22 -1.16 7.57
N THR A 154 -18.21 -0.36 7.25
CA THR A 154 -16.83 -0.53 7.69
C THR A 154 -16.36 0.75 8.35
N LEU A 155 -15.81 0.59 9.54
CA LEU A 155 -15.27 1.68 10.32
C LEU A 155 -13.74 1.64 10.29
N TRP A 156 -13.14 2.74 9.90
CA TRP A 156 -11.70 2.98 10.02
C TRP A 156 -11.47 4.05 11.10
N ARG A 157 -10.43 3.86 11.91
CA ARG A 157 -10.01 4.80 12.96
C ARG A 157 -8.52 5.09 12.83
N GLY A 158 -8.16 6.34 13.08
CA GLY A 158 -6.77 6.80 13.15
C GLY A 158 -6.63 7.97 14.12
N GLU A 159 -5.38 8.32 14.40
CA GLU A 159 -5.02 9.46 15.24
C GLU A 159 -4.03 10.34 14.47
N ILE A 160 -4.14 11.65 14.66
CA ILE A 160 -3.26 12.64 14.06
C ILE A 160 -2.88 13.62 15.16
N VAL A 161 -1.58 13.75 15.41
CA VAL A 161 -1.06 14.75 16.32
C VAL A 161 -0.71 16.00 15.49
N LEU A 162 -1.56 17.03 15.54
CA LEU A 162 -1.33 18.27 14.81
C LEU A 162 -0.57 19.26 15.69
N VAL A 163 0.72 19.00 15.85
CA VAL A 163 1.60 19.85 16.64
C VAL A 163 1.86 21.17 15.90
N ARG A 164 1.38 22.29 16.44
CA ARG A 164 2.13 23.55 16.38
C ARG A 164 2.70 23.82 17.76
N SER A 165 4.00 23.57 17.92
CA SER A 165 4.69 23.89 19.19
C SER A 165 5.59 25.12 19.08
N ASP A 166 5.85 25.63 17.87
CA ASP A 166 6.85 26.68 17.70
C ASP A 166 6.61 27.54 16.47
N SER A 167 6.57 28.86 16.67
CA SER A 167 6.38 29.82 15.59
C SER A 167 7.59 29.94 14.65
N LEU A 168 8.70 29.25 14.93
CA LEU A 168 9.94 29.42 14.17
C LEU A 168 10.22 28.34 13.12
N LEU A 169 9.71 27.11 13.28
CA LEU A 169 9.88 26.02 12.33
C LEU A 169 8.78 24.96 12.49
N GLU A 170 8.05 24.70 11.40
CA GLU A 170 7.03 23.65 11.31
C GLU A 170 7.16 22.89 10.00
N VAL A 171 6.82 21.60 10.00
CA VAL A 171 6.97 20.71 8.85
C VAL A 171 5.70 19.88 8.71
N SER A 172 5.15 19.81 7.49
CA SER A 172 4.05 18.93 7.14
C SER A 172 4.47 17.46 7.18
N ASP A 173 3.55 16.57 6.80
CA ASP A 173 3.94 15.21 6.45
C ASP A 173 4.75 15.18 5.15
N LEU A 174 5.52 14.11 4.99
CA LEU A 174 6.20 13.77 3.75
C LEU A 174 5.31 12.84 2.94
N TYR A 175 4.98 13.23 1.71
CA TYR A 175 4.05 12.48 0.87
C TYR A 175 4.46 12.42 -0.60
N TRP A 176 3.97 11.41 -1.30
CA TRP A 176 4.20 11.23 -2.73
C TRP A 176 3.22 12.09 -3.54
N VAL A 177 3.70 12.75 -4.59
CA VAL A 177 2.85 13.54 -5.49
C VAL A 177 2.09 12.58 -6.42
N SER A 178 0.78 12.78 -6.55
CA SER A 178 -0.06 11.98 -7.45
C SER A 178 0.35 12.13 -8.91
N LYS A 179 0.18 11.06 -9.69
CA LYS A 179 0.26 11.11 -11.16
C LYS A 179 -1.01 11.68 -11.80
N ASP A 180 -2.15 11.62 -11.10
CA ASP A 180 -3.37 12.29 -11.55
C ASP A 180 -3.17 13.80 -11.36
N GLU A 181 -3.15 14.54 -12.46
CA GLU A 181 -2.91 15.99 -12.46
C GLU A 181 -3.92 16.72 -11.57
N ARG A 182 -5.19 16.30 -11.53
CA ARG A 182 -6.22 16.93 -10.69
C ARG A 182 -5.90 16.75 -9.21
N LEU A 183 -5.44 15.56 -8.83
CA LEU A 183 -5.01 15.28 -7.46
C LEU A 183 -3.71 16.03 -7.13
N ALA A 184 -2.76 16.10 -8.07
CA ALA A 184 -1.50 16.82 -7.90
C ALA A 184 -1.71 18.33 -7.72
N GLU A 185 -2.64 18.93 -8.47
CA GLU A 185 -3.05 20.34 -8.35
C GLU A 185 -3.67 20.65 -6.99
N LEU A 186 -4.51 19.74 -6.47
CA LEU A 186 -5.04 19.83 -5.11
C LEU A 186 -3.97 19.55 -4.03
N GLY A 187 -2.75 19.18 -4.44
CA GLY A 187 -1.67 18.76 -3.55
C GLY A 187 -2.02 17.54 -2.72
N MET A 188 -2.93 16.70 -3.22
CA MET A 188 -3.32 15.44 -2.61
C MET A 188 -2.19 14.43 -2.75
N PRO A 189 -1.90 13.68 -1.68
CA PRO A 189 -0.88 12.65 -1.74
C PRO A 189 -1.33 11.48 -2.61
N ARG A 190 -0.36 10.79 -3.19
CA ARG A 190 -0.57 9.49 -3.81
C ARG A 190 -0.79 8.46 -2.71
N LEU A 191 -1.87 7.69 -2.82
CA LEU A 191 -2.27 6.70 -1.82
C LEU A 191 -1.50 5.37 -1.86
N VAL A 192 -0.51 5.28 -2.74
CA VAL A 192 0.23 4.05 -2.99
C VAL A 192 1.70 4.32 -2.73
N GLU A 193 2.28 3.51 -1.84
CA GLU A 193 3.69 3.54 -1.45
C GLU A 193 4.49 2.47 -2.20
N SER A 194 3.98 2.01 -3.34
CA SER A 194 4.58 1.01 -4.21
C SER A 194 4.66 1.57 -5.63
N PHE A 195 5.84 1.49 -6.23
CA PHE A 195 6.12 2.08 -7.53
C PHE A 195 6.70 1.07 -8.50
N SER A 196 6.17 1.07 -9.72
CA SER A 196 6.75 0.27 -10.80
C SER A 196 7.98 0.98 -11.38
N LYS A 197 8.98 0.23 -11.85
CA LYS A 197 10.18 0.83 -12.46
C LYS A 197 9.91 1.54 -13.80
N ASP A 198 8.79 1.25 -14.47
CA ASP A 198 8.38 1.96 -15.70
C ASP A 198 7.97 3.40 -15.41
N GLU A 199 7.61 3.71 -14.16
CA GLU A 199 7.33 5.06 -13.73
C GLU A 199 8.57 5.96 -13.83
N SER A 200 9.78 5.37 -13.91
CA SER A 200 11.11 5.98 -14.04
C SER A 200 11.53 6.87 -12.87
N GLN A 201 10.62 7.72 -12.39
CA GLN A 201 10.80 8.63 -11.27
C GLN A 201 9.47 8.88 -10.57
N VAL A 202 9.56 9.18 -9.27
CA VAL A 202 8.44 9.68 -8.48
C VAL A 202 8.88 10.93 -7.72
N LYS A 203 7.91 11.80 -7.42
CA LYS A 203 8.16 13.01 -6.66
C LYS A 203 7.60 12.86 -5.26
N ALA A 204 8.42 13.12 -4.25
CA ALA A 204 7.95 13.37 -2.89
C ALA A 204 7.85 14.87 -2.65
N ARG A 205 6.91 15.29 -1.80
CA ARG A 205 6.67 16.68 -1.43
C ARG A 205 6.64 16.81 0.09
N VAL A 206 7.20 17.90 0.58
CA VAL A 206 7.11 18.34 1.97
C VAL A 206 6.92 19.85 1.98
N GLU A 207 6.11 20.32 2.92
CA GLU A 207 5.88 21.73 3.19
C GLU A 207 6.50 22.08 4.54
N TYR A 208 7.10 23.25 4.63
CA TYR A 208 7.62 23.73 5.89
C TYR A 208 7.46 25.24 6.02
N PHE A 209 7.14 25.68 7.23
CA PHE A 209 7.09 27.08 7.60
C PHE A 209 8.32 27.42 8.42
N SER A 210 8.92 28.57 8.17
CA SER A 210 10.06 29.05 8.95
C SER A 210 9.99 30.56 9.12
N ALA A 211 10.16 31.05 10.36
CA ALA A 211 10.07 32.48 10.69
C ALA A 211 11.31 33.07 11.37
N GLY A 212 12.37 32.27 11.54
CA GLY A 212 13.61 32.74 12.14
C GLY A 212 14.50 33.55 11.20
N LYS A 213 15.67 33.96 11.70
CA LYS A 213 16.65 34.79 10.98
C LYS A 213 17.90 34.01 10.55
N GLU A 214 17.99 32.76 10.98
CA GLU A 214 19.15 31.92 10.69
C GLU A 214 18.89 31.09 9.43
N PRO A 215 19.92 30.87 8.60
CA PRO A 215 19.79 29.94 7.50
C PRO A 215 19.62 28.53 8.04
N MET A 216 18.73 27.77 7.42
CA MET A 216 18.42 26.40 7.81
C MET A 216 19.13 25.42 6.89
N ARG A 217 19.30 24.20 7.39
CA ARG A 217 19.84 23.07 6.64
C ARG A 217 18.72 22.10 6.34
N LEU A 218 18.66 21.66 5.10
CA LEU A 218 17.71 20.70 4.62
C LEU A 218 18.45 19.49 4.10
N PHE A 219 18.17 18.33 4.66
CA PHE A 219 18.73 17.05 4.24
C PHE A 219 17.60 16.12 3.82
N TRP A 220 17.78 15.42 2.71
CA TRP A 220 16.92 14.29 2.38
C TRP A 220 17.78 13.14 1.87
N ALA A 221 17.30 11.92 2.11
CA ALA A 221 17.98 10.70 1.68
C ALA A 221 16.98 9.60 1.33
N VAL A 222 17.43 8.66 0.51
CA VAL A 222 16.77 7.37 0.27
C VAL A 222 17.71 6.28 0.79
N PHE A 223 17.19 5.44 1.67
CA PHE A 223 17.88 4.29 2.23
C PHE A 223 17.30 2.99 1.69
N ASP A 224 18.12 1.96 1.52
CA ASP A 224 17.64 0.60 1.27
C ASP A 224 17.25 -0.13 2.56
N GLU A 225 16.80 -1.38 2.45
CA GLU A 225 16.39 -2.22 3.59
C GLU A 225 17.51 -2.46 4.63
N LYS A 226 18.78 -2.29 4.25
CA LYS A 226 19.93 -2.45 5.15
C LYS A 226 20.31 -1.14 5.84
N GLY A 227 19.69 -0.03 5.44
CA GLY A 227 20.04 1.32 5.88
C GLY A 227 21.17 1.94 5.05
N ASP A 228 21.61 1.31 3.95
CA ASP A 228 22.63 1.88 3.08
C ASP A 228 22.04 3.06 2.30
N THR A 229 22.79 4.16 2.22
CA THR A 229 22.33 5.37 1.52
C THR A 229 22.41 5.18 0.01
N ILE A 230 21.26 5.19 -0.64
CA ILE A 230 21.14 5.14 -2.11
C ILE A 230 21.38 6.51 -2.72
N ARG A 231 20.76 7.54 -2.14
CA ARG A 231 20.87 8.92 -2.60
C ARG A 231 20.66 9.86 -1.43
N HIS A 232 21.34 11.01 -1.44
CA HIS A 232 21.05 12.08 -0.51
C HIS A 232 21.35 13.45 -1.13
N ARG A 233 20.85 14.50 -0.49
CA ARG A 233 21.23 15.88 -0.79
C ARG A 233 21.14 16.71 0.48
N LEU A 234 22.16 17.52 0.72
CA LEU A 234 22.16 18.58 1.72
C LEU A 234 22.06 19.92 1.01
N SER A 235 21.13 20.76 1.44
CA SER A 235 20.92 22.12 0.94
C SER A 235 20.91 23.10 2.11
N LYS A 236 21.43 24.31 1.86
CA LYS A 236 21.25 25.45 2.75
C LYS A 236 20.12 26.32 2.19
N ILE A 237 19.19 26.71 3.05
CA ILE A 237 18.01 27.51 2.68
C ILE A 237 17.86 28.69 3.64
N GLU A 238 17.24 29.75 3.16
CA GLU A 238 16.94 30.93 3.98
C GLU A 238 15.52 30.80 4.56
N SER A 239 15.34 31.33 5.77
CA SER A 239 14.03 31.45 6.41
C SER A 239 13.26 32.63 5.81
N THR A 240 11.98 32.44 5.48
CA THR A 240 11.20 33.39 4.65
C THR A 240 9.87 33.83 5.24
N ASN A 241 9.55 33.43 6.48
CA ASN A 241 8.31 33.76 7.17
C ASN A 241 7.04 33.41 6.37
N ASN A 242 7.11 32.37 5.53
CA ASN A 242 6.01 31.82 4.77
C ASN A 242 6.18 30.31 4.62
N VAL A 243 5.12 29.63 4.18
CA VAL A 243 5.18 28.22 3.83
C VAL A 243 5.97 28.05 2.54
N GLN A 244 7.01 27.22 2.60
CA GLN A 244 7.81 26.80 1.46
C GLN A 244 7.45 25.35 1.10
N ILE A 245 7.43 25.06 -0.20
CA ILE A 245 7.18 23.73 -0.75
C ILE A 245 8.47 23.22 -1.38
N ASN A 246 8.92 22.05 -0.93
CA ASN A 246 10.02 21.35 -1.57
C ASN A 246 9.55 20.03 -2.18
N GLU A 247 10.01 19.78 -3.41
CA GLU A 247 9.83 18.49 -4.08
C GLU A 247 11.17 17.77 -4.26
N TYR A 248 11.17 16.46 -4.01
CA TYR A 248 12.31 15.57 -4.20
C TYR A 248 11.98 14.54 -5.26
N THR A 249 12.75 14.53 -6.34
CA THR A 249 12.64 13.50 -7.37
C THR A 249 13.46 12.28 -6.98
N VAL A 250 12.77 11.16 -6.72
CA VAL A 250 13.38 9.85 -6.53
C VAL A 250 13.39 9.13 -7.88
N MET A 251 14.58 8.82 -8.37
CA MET A 251 14.73 8.01 -9.59
C MET A 251 14.53 6.55 -9.21
N LEU A 252 13.59 5.89 -9.87
CA LEU A 252 13.30 4.46 -9.72
C LEU A 252 14.12 3.62 -10.69
N GLU A 253 14.53 4.24 -11.81
CA GLU A 253 15.45 3.61 -12.75
C GLU A 253 16.77 3.26 -12.05
N GLY A 254 17.22 2.01 -12.22
CA GLY A 254 18.42 1.48 -11.57
C GLY A 254 18.22 0.94 -10.15
N LEU A 255 17.09 1.22 -9.48
CA LEU A 255 16.79 0.63 -8.18
C LEU A 255 16.41 -0.85 -8.32
N PRO A 256 16.96 -1.75 -7.49
CA PRO A 256 16.42 -3.10 -7.33
C PRO A 256 14.94 -3.09 -6.92
N ALA A 257 14.23 -4.16 -7.26
CA ALA A 257 12.90 -4.39 -6.70
C ALA A 257 13.07 -4.80 -5.23
N ALA A 258 12.69 -3.91 -4.31
CA ALA A 258 12.91 -4.02 -2.87
C ALA A 258 12.12 -2.91 -2.14
N SER A 259 12.18 -2.92 -0.82
CA SER A 259 11.69 -1.84 0.02
C SER A 259 12.79 -0.79 0.27
N TYR A 260 12.36 0.45 0.50
CA TYR A 260 13.21 1.61 0.70
C TYR A 260 12.55 2.55 1.70
N GLN A 261 13.36 3.43 2.28
CA GLN A 261 12.88 4.50 3.14
C GLN A 261 13.32 5.85 2.59
N LEU A 262 12.37 6.76 2.41
CA LEU A 262 12.62 8.17 2.16
C LEU A 262 12.71 8.91 3.51
N TYR A 263 13.79 9.64 3.70
CA TYR A 263 14.06 10.44 4.89
C TYR A 263 14.18 11.91 4.54
N PHE A 264 13.59 12.76 5.36
CA PHE A 264 13.68 14.20 5.31
C PHE A 264 14.03 14.75 6.69
N GLU A 265 14.94 15.71 6.72
CA GLU A 265 15.33 16.46 7.91
C GLU A 265 15.49 17.95 7.57
N ILE A 266 15.00 18.79 8.46
CA ILE A 266 15.28 20.22 8.47
C ILE A 266 15.77 20.65 9.84
N ASP A 267 16.89 21.36 9.87
CA ASP A 267 17.57 21.84 11.07
C ASP A 267 17.87 23.33 10.94
N GLY A 268 17.28 24.13 11.82
CA GLY A 268 17.47 25.57 11.86
C GLY A 268 16.56 26.24 12.89
N ASN A 269 16.86 27.48 13.22
CA ASN A 269 16.11 28.27 14.22
C ASN A 269 15.99 27.55 15.59
N GLY A 270 17.04 26.82 15.99
CA GLY A 270 17.08 26.09 17.26
C GLY A 270 16.27 24.79 17.29
N ARG A 271 15.70 24.36 16.16
CA ARG A 271 14.90 23.14 16.05
C ARG A 271 15.42 22.21 14.95
N ARG A 272 15.17 20.92 15.16
CA ARG A 272 15.36 19.87 14.17
C ARG A 272 14.08 19.06 14.06
N GLU A 273 13.56 18.94 12.85
CA GLU A 273 12.35 18.19 12.52
C GLU A 273 12.69 17.13 11.48
N THR A 274 12.13 15.92 11.63
CA THR A 274 12.38 14.78 10.74
C THR A 274 11.08 14.15 10.25
N ARG A 275 11.08 13.63 9.02
CA ARG A 275 9.96 12.87 8.45
C ARG A 275 10.50 11.66 7.69
N THR A 276 9.85 10.52 7.88
CA THR A 276 10.17 9.27 7.18
C THR A 276 8.95 8.79 6.39
N ARG A 277 9.22 8.07 5.30
CA ARG A 277 8.18 7.42 4.49
C ARG A 277 8.76 6.17 3.84
N ASP A 278 8.18 5.02 4.15
CA ASP A 278 8.57 3.77 3.51
C ASP A 278 7.91 3.66 2.12
N PHE A 279 8.59 2.99 1.20
CA PHE A 279 8.06 2.68 -0.12
C PHE A 279 8.72 1.44 -0.72
N SER A 280 8.04 0.78 -1.65
CA SER A 280 8.58 -0.34 -2.41
C SER A 280 8.72 -0.01 -3.89
N VAL A 281 9.70 -0.64 -4.52
CA VAL A 281 9.88 -0.63 -5.97
C VAL A 281 9.65 -2.03 -6.49
N HIS A 282 8.82 -2.18 -7.51
CA HIS A 282 8.55 -3.46 -8.15
C HIS A 282 8.79 -3.40 -9.66
N LEU A 283 8.89 -4.57 -10.27
CA LEU A 283 9.17 -4.69 -11.70
C LEU A 283 7.93 -4.33 -12.54
N PRO A 284 8.11 -3.74 -13.74
CA PRO A 284 7.02 -3.42 -14.67
C PRO A 284 6.22 -4.66 -15.06
N GLY A 285 4.89 -4.55 -15.00
CA GLY A 285 3.99 -5.66 -15.28
C GLY A 285 4.25 -6.85 -14.38
N ILE A 286 4.63 -6.63 -13.11
CA ILE A 286 4.69 -7.61 -12.04
C ILE A 286 3.98 -6.98 -10.83
N PRO A 287 2.95 -7.63 -10.26
CA PRO A 287 2.22 -7.12 -9.10
C PRO A 287 3.15 -6.70 -7.97
N SER A 288 2.80 -5.63 -7.26
CA SER A 288 3.52 -5.15 -6.08
C SER A 288 3.54 -6.15 -4.91
N SER A 289 2.62 -7.12 -4.89
CA SER A 289 2.65 -8.22 -3.91
C SER A 289 3.84 -9.18 -4.13
N ILE A 290 4.51 -9.11 -5.29
CA ILE A 290 5.66 -9.97 -5.62
C ILE A 290 6.96 -9.25 -5.25
N ASN A 291 7.42 -9.51 -4.03
CA ASN A 291 8.67 -8.98 -3.49
C ASN A 291 9.88 -9.93 -3.69
N ASP A 292 9.63 -11.21 -4.00
CA ASP A 292 10.66 -12.21 -4.31
C ASP A 292 10.34 -12.92 -5.63
N LEU A 293 11.04 -12.53 -6.71
CA LEU A 293 10.88 -13.13 -8.03
C LEU A 293 11.22 -14.64 -8.06
N GLY A 294 12.17 -15.08 -7.23
CA GLY A 294 12.53 -16.49 -7.11
C GLY A 294 11.39 -17.31 -6.51
N LEU A 295 10.75 -16.80 -5.46
CA LEU A 295 9.54 -17.38 -4.89
C LEU A 295 8.40 -17.37 -5.91
N ALA A 296 8.18 -16.24 -6.60
CA ALA A 296 7.15 -16.13 -7.63
C ALA A 296 7.31 -17.17 -8.75
N ILE A 297 8.55 -17.41 -9.21
CA ILE A 297 8.87 -18.47 -10.17
C ILE A 297 8.55 -19.86 -9.61
N ARG A 298 8.78 -20.13 -8.33
CA ARG A 298 8.37 -21.43 -7.73
C ARG A 298 6.86 -21.58 -7.69
N GLN A 299 6.14 -20.49 -7.46
CA GLN A 299 4.69 -20.50 -7.31
C GLN A 299 3.98 -20.86 -8.62
N VAL A 300 4.48 -20.43 -9.80
CA VAL A 300 3.86 -20.77 -11.10
C VAL A 300 3.79 -22.27 -11.42
N LYS A 301 4.34 -23.15 -10.57
CA LYS A 301 4.33 -24.61 -10.75
C LYS A 301 2.96 -25.22 -11.01
N TYR A 302 1.88 -24.56 -10.61
CA TYR A 302 0.51 -25.04 -10.82
C TYR A 302 -0.04 -24.81 -12.23
N ILE A 303 0.52 -23.84 -12.97
CA ILE A 303 0.04 -23.42 -14.30
C ILE A 303 1.12 -23.51 -15.39
N ALA A 304 2.38 -23.71 -14.99
CA ALA A 304 3.49 -23.92 -15.88
C ALA A 304 3.61 -25.40 -16.28
N THR A 305 3.91 -25.65 -17.56
CA THR A 305 4.32 -26.98 -18.02
C THR A 305 5.64 -27.40 -17.37
N ILE A 306 5.95 -28.69 -17.40
CA ILE A 306 7.22 -29.23 -16.85
C ILE A 306 8.43 -28.50 -17.45
N GLU A 307 8.40 -28.27 -18.77
CA GLU A 307 9.51 -27.61 -19.47
C GLU A 307 9.60 -26.11 -19.16
N GLU A 308 8.48 -25.40 -19.12
CA GLU A 308 8.46 -23.98 -18.71
C GLU A 308 8.99 -23.82 -17.28
N ASN A 309 8.53 -24.66 -16.36
CA ASN A 309 8.94 -24.61 -14.96
C ASN A 309 10.43 -24.94 -14.80
N ARG A 310 10.94 -25.93 -15.55
CA ARG A 310 12.38 -26.25 -15.61
C ARG A 310 13.19 -25.07 -16.15
N ARG A 311 12.74 -24.45 -17.24
CA ARG A 311 13.40 -23.29 -17.87
C ARG A 311 13.44 -22.09 -16.94
N LEU A 312 12.35 -21.77 -16.26
CA LEU A 312 12.28 -20.65 -15.32
C LEU A 312 13.17 -20.86 -14.09
N ARG A 313 13.12 -22.05 -13.47
CA ARG A 313 13.92 -22.34 -12.25
C ARG A 313 15.43 -22.37 -12.52
N ASN A 314 15.83 -22.89 -13.67
CA ASN A 314 17.24 -23.03 -14.04
C ASN A 314 17.82 -21.78 -14.73
N ALA A 315 17.01 -20.75 -14.94
CA ALA A 315 17.46 -19.51 -15.56
C ALA A 315 18.49 -18.77 -14.69
N SER A 316 19.43 -18.10 -15.36
CA SER A 316 20.38 -17.17 -14.73
C SER A 316 19.61 -16.00 -14.08
N LEU A 317 20.22 -15.31 -13.10
CA LEU A 317 19.58 -14.13 -12.48
C LEU A 317 19.19 -13.07 -13.52
N GLN A 318 20.01 -12.89 -14.56
CA GLN A 318 19.75 -11.92 -15.64
C GLN A 318 18.59 -12.36 -16.55
N ASP A 319 18.40 -13.67 -16.77
CA ASP A 319 17.34 -14.18 -17.64
C ASP A 319 16.02 -14.43 -16.91
N ARG A 320 16.03 -14.63 -15.59
CA ARG A 320 14.84 -14.99 -14.80
C ARG A 320 13.70 -13.99 -15.00
N GLU A 321 13.98 -12.70 -14.90
CA GLU A 321 12.99 -11.65 -15.08
C GLU A 321 12.38 -11.70 -16.49
N ARG A 322 13.23 -11.71 -17.52
CA ARG A 322 12.79 -11.75 -18.91
C ARG A 322 11.91 -12.98 -19.18
N LEU A 323 12.34 -14.15 -18.74
CA LEU A 323 11.61 -15.40 -18.95
C LEU A 323 10.29 -15.42 -18.17
N PHE A 324 10.25 -14.85 -16.98
CA PHE A 324 9.03 -14.73 -16.19
C PHE A 324 8.02 -13.79 -16.86
N LYS A 325 8.48 -12.65 -17.38
CA LYS A 325 7.66 -11.74 -18.19
C LYS A 325 7.15 -12.41 -19.47
N GLU A 326 8.01 -13.15 -20.19
CA GLU A 326 7.61 -13.93 -21.36
C GLU A 326 6.57 -15.01 -21.02
N PHE A 327 6.70 -15.67 -19.86
CA PHE A 327 5.77 -16.69 -19.39
C PHE A 327 4.36 -16.13 -19.20
N TRP A 328 4.26 -14.97 -18.54
CA TRP A 328 2.99 -14.31 -18.27
C TRP A 328 2.41 -13.63 -19.50
N LYS A 329 3.23 -12.95 -20.30
CA LYS A 329 2.79 -12.31 -21.55
C LYS A 329 2.10 -13.28 -22.52
N LYS A 330 2.54 -14.54 -22.58
CA LYS A 330 1.88 -15.58 -23.39
C LYS A 330 0.49 -15.99 -22.89
N ARG A 331 0.19 -15.70 -21.63
CA ARG A 331 -1.05 -16.03 -20.94
C ARG A 331 -1.87 -14.77 -20.61
N ASP A 332 -1.52 -13.65 -21.21
CA ASP A 332 -2.24 -12.40 -21.06
C ASP A 332 -3.61 -12.49 -21.75
N PRO A 333 -4.73 -12.48 -21.01
CA PRO A 333 -6.06 -12.52 -21.61
C PRO A 333 -6.37 -11.25 -22.40
N ASN A 334 -5.73 -10.12 -22.06
CA ASN A 334 -6.01 -8.84 -22.66
C ASN A 334 -4.72 -8.01 -22.83
N PRO A 335 -3.99 -8.21 -23.93
CA PRO A 335 -2.74 -7.49 -24.18
C PRO A 335 -2.89 -5.97 -24.40
N GLU A 336 -4.13 -5.45 -24.46
CA GLU A 336 -4.40 -4.01 -24.57
C GLU A 336 -4.30 -3.28 -23.22
N THR A 337 -4.35 -4.00 -22.10
CA THR A 337 -4.08 -3.41 -20.78
C THR A 337 -2.59 -3.41 -20.50
N GLU A 338 -2.14 -2.39 -19.75
CA GLU A 338 -0.76 -2.28 -19.27
C GLU A 338 -0.37 -3.45 -18.36
N GLU A 339 -1.35 -3.98 -17.63
CA GLU A 339 -1.21 -5.06 -16.67
C GLU A 339 -1.80 -6.37 -17.18
N ASN A 340 -1.18 -7.49 -16.80
CA ASN A 340 -1.67 -8.83 -17.12
C ASN A 340 -2.65 -9.32 -16.05
N GLU A 341 -3.94 -9.37 -16.36
CA GLU A 341 -4.96 -9.62 -15.34
C GLU A 341 -4.94 -11.06 -14.82
N LEU A 342 -4.53 -12.03 -15.64
CA LEU A 342 -4.38 -13.41 -15.20
C LEU A 342 -3.26 -13.54 -14.15
N MET A 343 -2.13 -12.88 -14.39
CA MET A 343 -1.02 -12.85 -13.44
C MET A 343 -1.43 -12.20 -12.13
N GLN A 344 -2.13 -11.05 -12.19
CA GLN A 344 -2.63 -10.38 -11.01
C GLN A 344 -3.55 -11.29 -10.18
N GLU A 345 -4.55 -11.88 -10.81
CA GLU A 345 -5.48 -12.81 -10.15
C GLU A 345 -4.75 -14.03 -9.58
N TYR A 346 -3.78 -14.57 -10.30
CA TYR A 346 -3.00 -15.71 -9.84
C TYR A 346 -2.22 -15.41 -8.55
N TYR A 347 -1.48 -14.31 -8.52
CA TYR A 347 -0.70 -13.93 -7.34
C TYR A 347 -1.56 -13.43 -6.19
N PHE A 348 -2.72 -12.85 -6.49
CA PHE A 348 -3.73 -12.60 -5.46
C PHE A 348 -4.17 -13.90 -4.79
N ARG A 349 -4.48 -14.96 -5.56
CA ARG A 349 -4.88 -16.24 -4.96
C ARG A 349 -3.77 -16.90 -4.16
N ILE A 350 -2.51 -16.68 -4.56
CA ILE A 350 -1.33 -17.12 -3.79
C ILE A 350 -1.28 -16.41 -2.44
N GLU A 351 -1.47 -15.09 -2.40
CA GLU A 351 -1.49 -14.29 -1.18
C GLU A 351 -2.63 -14.73 -0.26
N TYR A 352 -3.85 -14.81 -0.79
CA TYR A 352 -5.01 -15.31 -0.05
C TYR A 352 -4.75 -16.71 0.53
N ALA A 353 -4.15 -17.61 -0.26
CA ALA A 353 -3.83 -18.94 0.21
C ALA A 353 -2.82 -18.92 1.36
N ASN A 354 -1.83 -18.03 1.31
CA ASN A 354 -0.85 -17.87 2.39
C ASN A 354 -1.48 -17.30 3.66
N GLU A 355 -2.38 -16.33 3.54
CA GLU A 355 -3.07 -15.76 4.70
C GLU A 355 -4.00 -16.77 5.38
N ASN A 356 -4.73 -17.56 4.59
CA ASN A 356 -5.83 -18.38 5.10
C ASN A 356 -5.47 -19.85 5.36
N TYR A 357 -4.45 -20.38 4.69
CA TYR A 357 -4.14 -21.82 4.69
C TYR A 357 -2.69 -22.16 5.07
N SER A 358 -1.90 -21.17 5.53
CA SER A 358 -0.57 -21.45 6.07
C SER A 358 -0.65 -22.23 7.38
N THR A 359 0.27 -23.18 7.53
CA THR A 359 0.47 -23.94 8.77
C THR A 359 1.97 -24.00 9.06
N HIS A 360 2.56 -25.19 9.11
CA HIS A 360 4.00 -25.42 9.16
C HIS A 360 4.68 -25.20 7.78
N ARG A 361 3.87 -25.07 6.73
CA ARG A 361 4.27 -24.75 5.34
C ARG A 361 3.49 -23.53 4.85
N ALA A 362 4.01 -22.87 3.81
CA ALA A 362 3.31 -21.75 3.18
C ALA A 362 1.97 -22.21 2.61
N GLY A 363 0.93 -21.39 2.79
CA GLY A 363 -0.44 -21.78 2.46
C GLY A 363 -0.66 -22.11 0.98
N TRP A 364 0.06 -21.47 0.06
CA TRP A 364 0.06 -21.83 -1.37
C TRP A 364 0.54 -23.27 -1.64
N GLU A 365 1.27 -23.90 -0.72
CA GLU A 365 1.71 -25.31 -0.80
C GLU A 365 0.79 -26.30 -0.06
N SER A 366 -0.18 -25.79 0.70
CA SER A 366 -1.22 -26.63 1.29
C SER A 366 -2.17 -27.17 0.20
N ASP A 367 -2.87 -28.26 0.49
CA ASP A 367 -3.82 -28.82 -0.48
C ASP A 367 -5.00 -27.87 -0.72
N ARG A 368 -5.51 -27.22 0.34
CA ARG A 368 -6.55 -26.18 0.23
C ARG A 368 -6.06 -24.99 -0.60
N GLY A 369 -4.87 -24.48 -0.29
CA GLY A 369 -4.29 -23.37 -1.04
C GLY A 369 -4.01 -23.70 -2.50
N ARG A 370 -3.55 -24.92 -2.80
CA ARG A 370 -3.38 -25.39 -4.19
C ARG A 370 -4.70 -25.38 -4.96
N ILE A 371 -5.77 -25.91 -4.38
CA ILE A 371 -7.10 -25.92 -5.02
C ILE A 371 -7.62 -24.48 -5.19
N TYR A 372 -7.47 -23.63 -4.17
CA TYR A 372 -7.84 -22.22 -4.25
C TYR A 372 -7.09 -21.47 -5.36
N VAL A 373 -5.78 -21.68 -5.50
CA VAL A 373 -4.98 -21.05 -6.55
C VAL A 373 -5.44 -21.47 -7.95
N LEU A 374 -5.72 -22.76 -8.14
CA LEU A 374 -6.15 -23.30 -9.44
C LEU A 374 -7.56 -22.87 -9.82
N TYR A 375 -8.51 -22.89 -8.88
CA TYR A 375 -9.93 -22.75 -9.18
C TYR A 375 -10.57 -21.46 -8.65
N GLY A 376 -9.86 -20.70 -7.82
CA GLY A 376 -10.35 -19.49 -7.18
C GLY A 376 -11.19 -19.80 -5.94
N GLU A 377 -12.02 -18.83 -5.56
CA GLU A 377 -12.96 -18.97 -4.46
C GLU A 377 -14.03 -20.05 -4.78
N PRO A 378 -14.26 -21.02 -3.89
CA PRO A 378 -15.33 -21.99 -4.06
C PRO A 378 -16.71 -21.32 -3.98
N THR A 379 -17.67 -21.83 -4.75
CA THR A 379 -19.06 -21.36 -4.71
C THR A 379 -19.70 -21.59 -3.35
N GLN A 380 -19.33 -22.68 -2.67
CA GLN A 380 -19.81 -23.02 -1.34
C GLN A 380 -18.74 -23.81 -0.58
N ILE A 381 -18.65 -23.58 0.72
CA ILE A 381 -17.82 -24.37 1.64
C ILE A 381 -18.72 -24.95 2.72
N GLU A 382 -18.78 -26.27 2.82
CA GLU A 382 -19.35 -26.98 3.97
C GLU A 382 -18.22 -27.30 4.96
N ARG A 383 -18.38 -26.85 6.21
CA ARG A 383 -17.40 -27.05 7.27
C ARG A 383 -17.98 -27.96 8.33
N HIS A 384 -17.23 -28.99 8.67
CA HIS A 384 -17.58 -29.97 9.70
C HIS A 384 -16.51 -29.92 10.79
N PRO A 385 -16.58 -28.93 11.70
CA PRO A 385 -15.67 -28.85 12.83
C PRO A 385 -16.02 -29.94 13.85
N PHE A 386 -15.05 -30.79 14.20
CA PHE A 386 -15.11 -31.77 15.31
C PHE A 386 -16.50 -32.36 15.60
N GLU A 387 -16.95 -33.30 14.76
CA GLU A 387 -18.15 -34.08 15.05
C GLU A 387 -17.77 -35.36 15.82
N ALA A 388 -18.67 -35.84 16.69
CA ALA A 388 -18.42 -37.05 17.48
C ALA A 388 -18.22 -38.26 16.55
N GLY A 389 -16.98 -38.79 16.50
CA GLY A 389 -16.62 -39.95 15.69
C GLY A 389 -16.06 -39.63 14.29
N SER A 390 -15.89 -38.35 13.93
CA SER A 390 -15.25 -37.95 12.67
C SER A 390 -14.10 -36.95 12.90
N ARG A 391 -13.13 -36.93 11.98
CA ARG A 391 -12.06 -35.92 11.96
C ARG A 391 -12.62 -34.63 11.34
N PRO A 392 -12.16 -33.44 11.75
CA PRO A 392 -12.58 -32.20 11.10
C PRO A 392 -12.34 -32.24 9.58
N TYR A 393 -13.34 -31.83 8.81
CA TYR A 393 -13.25 -31.82 7.35
C TYR A 393 -14.00 -30.64 6.71
N GLU A 394 -13.59 -30.28 5.50
CA GLU A 394 -14.24 -29.28 4.67
C GLU A 394 -14.57 -29.87 3.30
N ILE A 395 -15.75 -29.52 2.77
CA ILE A 395 -16.13 -29.82 1.39
C ILE A 395 -16.27 -28.49 0.65
N TRP A 396 -15.48 -28.34 -0.40
CA TRP A 396 -15.50 -27.15 -1.25
C TRP A 396 -16.20 -27.48 -2.57
N PHE A 397 -17.25 -26.74 -2.90
CA PHE A 397 -18.04 -26.91 -4.12
C PHE A 397 -17.69 -25.80 -5.12
N TYR A 398 -17.38 -26.21 -6.35
CA TYR A 398 -17.15 -25.33 -7.49
C TYR A 398 -18.20 -25.64 -8.56
N ASN A 399 -19.37 -25.03 -8.42
CA ASN A 399 -20.55 -25.34 -9.25
C ASN A 399 -20.35 -24.92 -10.71
N ASN A 400 -19.58 -23.85 -10.94
CA ASN A 400 -19.21 -23.34 -12.26
C ASN A 400 -18.43 -24.34 -13.11
N ILE A 401 -17.69 -25.27 -12.48
CA ILE A 401 -16.90 -26.31 -13.17
C ILE A 401 -17.36 -27.72 -12.79
N ASN A 402 -18.50 -27.84 -12.08
CA ASN A 402 -19.07 -29.09 -11.59
C ASN A 402 -18.06 -30.00 -10.86
N ARG A 403 -17.30 -29.42 -9.91
CA ARG A 403 -16.30 -30.14 -9.10
C ARG A 403 -16.54 -29.94 -7.61
N GLN A 404 -16.12 -30.94 -6.83
CA GLN A 404 -16.03 -30.85 -5.37
C GLN A 404 -14.68 -31.36 -4.88
N PHE A 405 -14.17 -30.77 -3.81
CA PHE A 405 -12.93 -31.16 -3.16
C PHE A 405 -13.17 -31.36 -1.66
N VAL A 406 -12.75 -32.50 -1.13
CA VAL A 406 -12.91 -32.85 0.29
C VAL A 406 -11.55 -32.85 0.96
N PHE A 407 -11.42 -32.04 2.01
CA PHE A 407 -10.19 -31.94 2.79
C PHE A 407 -10.43 -32.38 4.22
N VAL A 408 -9.52 -33.17 4.78
CA VAL A 408 -9.59 -33.67 6.17
C VAL A 408 -8.36 -33.25 6.93
N ASP A 409 -8.54 -32.71 8.13
CA ASP A 409 -7.45 -32.46 9.06
C ASP A 409 -7.12 -33.75 9.83
N TYR A 410 -6.06 -34.42 9.40
CA TYR A 410 -5.54 -35.62 10.07
C TYR A 410 -4.72 -35.30 11.32
N THR A 411 -4.27 -34.06 11.45
CA THR A 411 -3.30 -33.63 12.47
C THR A 411 -3.97 -33.00 13.67
N GLY A 412 -5.16 -32.40 13.48
CA GLY A 412 -5.84 -31.57 14.48
C GLY A 412 -5.25 -30.17 14.63
N PHE A 413 -4.28 -29.79 13.79
CA PHE A 413 -3.58 -28.50 13.82
C PHE A 413 -3.92 -27.61 12.61
N GLY A 414 -4.97 -27.93 11.86
CA GLY A 414 -5.43 -27.15 10.71
C GLY A 414 -4.73 -27.46 9.39
N ASP A 415 -3.92 -28.52 9.30
CA ASP A 415 -3.31 -28.99 8.05
C ASP A 415 -4.25 -29.97 7.31
N TYR A 416 -5.28 -29.39 6.70
CA TYR A 416 -6.29 -30.13 5.94
C TYR A 416 -5.67 -30.70 4.65
N SER A 417 -5.69 -32.04 4.53
CA SER A 417 -5.19 -32.79 3.39
C SER A 417 -6.34 -33.20 2.46
N LEU A 418 -6.13 -33.11 1.15
CA LEU A 418 -7.12 -33.51 0.14
C LEU A 418 -7.28 -35.03 0.14
N VAL A 419 -8.52 -35.51 0.35
CA VAL A 419 -8.82 -36.94 0.48
C VAL A 419 -8.99 -37.65 -0.86
N SER A 420 -9.31 -36.93 -1.94
CA SER A 420 -9.43 -37.56 -3.26
C SER A 420 -9.39 -36.58 -4.44
N PRO A 421 -8.56 -36.84 -5.47
CA PRO A 421 -8.65 -36.22 -6.79
C PRO A 421 -9.54 -37.09 -7.70
N GLN A 422 -10.81 -37.29 -7.35
CA GLN A 422 -11.71 -38.11 -8.15
C GLN A 422 -12.38 -37.14 -9.15
N TRP A 423 -12.19 -37.40 -10.45
CA TRP A 423 -12.64 -36.66 -11.65
C TRP A 423 -11.60 -35.73 -12.34
N GLY A 424 -10.65 -36.34 -13.05
CA GLY A 424 -10.17 -35.90 -14.39
C GLY A 424 -8.98 -34.93 -14.47
N TYR A 425 -7.80 -35.50 -14.81
CA TYR A 425 -6.68 -34.86 -15.52
C TYR A 425 -6.79 -35.11 -17.02
#